data_AF-A0A2U3DA79-F1
#
_entry.id   AF-A0A2U3DA79-F1
#
_cell.length_a   1.000
_cell.length_b   1.000
_cell.length_c   1.000
_cell.angle_alpha   90.00
_cell.angle_beta   90.00
_cell.angle_gamma   90.00
#
_symmetry.space_group_name_H-M   'P 1'
#
loop_
_entity.id
_entity.type
_entity.pdbx_description
1 polymer ?
#
loop_
_entity_poly.entity_id
_entity_poly.type
_entity_poly.pdbx_seq_one_letter_code
_entity_poly.pdbx_strand_id
1 'polypeptide(L)'
;MKNSNRIQRMGRLYAQLLKAKEQEQQHIRLQAEVQREQLIGAREAFDEIFATWQETAADGADVLQWHRYEALLEGRIMQQEQAVVTLEGELKIAVEKTKSAYQQSEKWNRFEERVQAMEQRQKERTRMAVNDELALNQKRVGVDHEE
;
A
#
# COMPACT_ATOMS: atom_id res chain seq x y z
N MET A 1 6.44 -8.39 -28.11
CA MET A 1 5.09 -8.45 -27.50
C MET A 1 5.02 -9.16 -26.14
N LYS A 2 5.82 -10.21 -25.85
CA LYS A 2 5.73 -10.95 -24.56
C LYS A 2 6.11 -10.12 -23.30
N ASN A 3 7.02 -9.15 -23.41
CA ASN A 3 7.43 -8.32 -22.26
C ASN A 3 6.39 -7.26 -21.86
N SER A 4 5.61 -6.73 -22.80
CA SER A 4 4.64 -5.68 -22.47
C SER A 4 3.44 -6.14 -21.68
N ASN A 5 2.95 -7.34 -22.01
CA ASN A 5 1.96 -8.00 -21.18
C ASN A 5 2.48 -8.29 -19.77
N ARG A 6 3.81 -8.43 -19.57
CA ARG A 6 4.41 -8.69 -18.26
C ARG A 6 4.46 -7.41 -17.42
N ILE A 7 4.91 -6.28 -17.95
CA ILE A 7 5.04 -5.02 -17.18
C ILE A 7 3.65 -4.47 -16.82
N GLN A 8 2.68 -4.51 -17.75
CA GLN A 8 1.29 -4.13 -17.46
C GLN A 8 0.62 -5.04 -16.42
N ARG A 9 0.95 -6.35 -16.43
CA ARG A 9 0.44 -7.30 -15.42
C ARG A 9 1.08 -7.05 -14.06
N MET A 10 2.37 -6.73 -14.00
CA MET A 10 3.04 -6.31 -12.77
C MET A 10 2.45 -5.01 -12.20
N GLY A 11 2.17 -4.01 -13.03
CA GLY A 11 1.53 -2.77 -12.58
C GLY A 11 0.16 -3.00 -11.94
N ARG A 12 -0.67 -3.87 -12.53
CA ARG A 12 -1.96 -4.28 -11.96
C ARG A 12 -1.81 -5.03 -10.64
N LEU A 13 -0.83 -5.93 -10.53
CA LEU A 13 -0.54 -6.65 -9.29
C LEU A 13 -0.09 -5.69 -8.18
N TYR A 14 0.76 -4.71 -8.48
CA TYR A 14 1.17 -3.70 -7.50
C TYR A 14 0.01 -2.80 -7.05
N ALA A 15 -0.89 -2.42 -7.95
CA ALA A 15 -2.09 -1.66 -7.59
C ALA A 15 -3.01 -2.45 -6.65
N GLN A 16 -3.22 -3.74 -6.93
CA GLN A 16 -3.99 -4.64 -6.05
C GLN A 16 -3.32 -4.81 -4.69
N LEU A 17 -2.00 -4.99 -4.67
CA LEU A 17 -1.23 -5.12 -3.43
C LEU A 17 -1.30 -3.85 -2.58
N LEU A 18 -1.19 -2.67 -3.21
CA LEU A 18 -1.31 -1.38 -2.54
C LEU A 18 -2.69 -1.23 -1.88
N LYS A 19 -3.76 -1.52 -2.63
CA LYS A 19 -5.13 -1.47 -2.10
C LYS A 19 -5.33 -2.44 -0.93
N ALA A 20 -4.81 -3.66 -1.03
CA ALA A 20 -4.88 -4.64 0.05
C ALA A 20 -4.15 -4.15 1.30
N LYS A 21 -2.97 -3.52 1.14
CA LYS A 21 -2.19 -2.96 2.25
C LYS A 21 -2.88 -1.76 2.90
N GLU A 22 -3.54 -0.90 2.12
CA GLU A 22 -4.35 0.20 2.65
C GLU A 22 -5.55 -0.30 3.45
N GLN A 23 -6.21 -1.38 3.00
CA GLN A 23 -7.30 -2.03 3.74
C GLN A 23 -6.82 -2.70 5.04
N GLU A 24 -5.69 -3.41 5.00
CA GLU A 24 -5.06 -3.98 6.19
C GLU A 24 -4.71 -2.87 7.21
N GLN A 25 -4.24 -1.72 6.73
CA GLN A 25 -3.99 -0.56 7.57
C GLN A 25 -5.24 0.00 8.24
N GLN A 26 -6.35 0.12 7.51
CA GLN A 26 -7.62 0.57 8.08
C GLN A 26 -8.14 -0.43 9.13
N HIS A 27 -8.04 -1.72 8.87
CA HIS A 27 -8.46 -2.75 9.80
C HIS A 27 -7.67 -2.72 11.11
N ILE A 28 -6.33 -2.60 11.04
CA ILE A 28 -5.46 -2.50 12.22
C ILE A 28 -5.82 -1.25 13.06
N ARG A 29 -6.07 -0.10 12.41
CA ARG A 29 -6.50 1.12 13.11
C ARG A 29 -7.83 0.94 13.83
N LEU A 30 -8.83 0.39 13.15
CA LEU A 30 -10.14 0.13 13.76
C LEU A 30 -10.03 -0.84 14.94
N GLN A 31 -9.22 -1.89 14.83
CA GLN A 31 -8.99 -2.81 15.95
C GLN A 31 -8.30 -2.11 17.13
N ALA A 32 -7.34 -1.23 16.86
CA ALA A 32 -6.67 -0.45 17.90
C ALA A 32 -7.62 0.53 18.60
N GLU A 33 -8.49 1.20 17.84
CA GLU A 33 -9.54 2.10 18.38
C GLU A 33 -10.51 1.33 19.28
N VAL A 34 -11.00 0.17 18.83
CA VAL A 34 -11.89 -0.68 19.64
C VAL A 34 -11.20 -1.14 20.93
N GLN A 35 -9.93 -1.56 20.86
CA GLN A 35 -9.19 -1.96 22.06
C GLN A 35 -9.00 -0.79 23.02
N ARG A 36 -8.74 0.42 22.50
CA ARG A 36 -8.61 1.63 23.32
C ARG A 36 -9.92 1.96 24.03
N GLU A 37 -11.05 1.92 23.33
CA GLU A 37 -12.37 2.15 23.94
C GLU A 37 -12.68 1.11 25.04
N GLN A 38 -12.35 -0.17 24.81
CA GLN A 38 -12.51 -1.21 25.83
C GLN A 38 -11.67 -0.96 27.07
N LEU A 39 -10.43 -0.49 26.92
CA LEU A 39 -9.55 -0.16 28.04
C LEU A 39 -10.04 1.06 28.82
N ILE A 40 -10.54 2.10 28.12
CA ILE A 40 -11.15 3.28 28.76
C ILE A 40 -12.38 2.86 29.57
N GLY A 41 -13.30 2.10 28.98
CA GLY A 41 -14.48 1.62 29.69
C GLY A 41 -14.15 0.72 30.88
N ALA A 42 -13.11 -0.12 30.77
CA ALA A 42 -12.62 -0.92 31.89
C ALA A 42 -12.04 -0.05 33.02
N ARG A 43 -11.35 1.05 32.69
CA ARG A 43 -10.84 2.01 33.68
C ARG A 43 -11.99 2.73 34.39
N GLU A 44 -12.97 3.23 33.64
CA GLU A 44 -14.14 3.92 34.22
C GLU A 44 -14.92 3.00 35.16
N ALA A 45 -15.17 1.75 34.76
CA ALA A 45 -15.82 0.76 35.61
C ALA A 45 -15.00 0.44 36.87
N PHE A 46 -13.66 0.39 36.75
CA PHE A 46 -12.77 0.20 37.89
C PHE A 46 -12.83 1.38 38.87
N ASP A 47 -12.79 2.61 38.35
CA ASP A 47 -12.87 3.83 39.16
C ASP A 47 -14.23 3.93 39.90
N GLU A 48 -15.34 3.53 39.26
CA GLU A 48 -16.67 3.50 39.87
C GLU A 48 -16.77 2.45 41.00
N ILE A 49 -16.25 1.24 40.77
CA ILE A 49 -16.17 0.20 41.80
C ILE A 49 -15.27 0.69 42.96
N PHE A 50 -14.15 1.34 42.66
CA PHE A 50 -13.26 1.84 43.69
C PHE A 50 -13.90 2.94 44.53
N ALA A 51 -14.64 3.87 43.92
CA ALA A 51 -15.37 4.92 44.64
C ALA A 51 -16.37 4.33 45.63
N THR A 52 -17.17 3.33 45.19
CA THR A 52 -18.12 2.63 46.08
C THR A 52 -17.43 1.80 47.16
N TRP A 53 -16.26 1.24 46.85
CA TRP A 53 -15.48 0.45 47.79
C TRP A 53 -14.79 1.33 48.84
N GLN A 54 -14.28 2.52 48.50
CA GLN A 54 -13.70 3.46 49.47
C GLN A 54 -14.68 3.88 50.57
N GLU A 55 -15.97 3.98 50.25
CA GLU A 55 -17.02 4.30 51.22
C GLU A 55 -17.27 3.15 52.22
N THR A 56 -16.82 1.93 51.90
CA THR A 56 -17.06 0.70 52.68
C THR A 56 -15.79 0.01 53.20
N ALA A 57 -14.61 0.45 52.76
CA ALA A 57 -13.32 -0.11 53.13
C ALA A 57 -12.97 0.14 54.60
N ALA A 58 -12.69 -0.94 55.35
CA ALA A 58 -12.51 -0.89 56.81
C ALA A 58 -11.03 -0.81 57.26
N ASP A 59 -10.05 -1.12 56.40
CA ASP A 59 -8.62 -1.07 56.75
C ASP A 59 -7.69 -0.64 55.61
N GLY A 60 -6.44 -0.31 55.96
CA GLY A 60 -5.41 0.16 55.01
C GLY A 60 -4.71 -0.93 54.20
N ALA A 61 -4.85 -2.22 54.53
CA ALA A 61 -4.25 -3.32 53.77
C ALA A 61 -5.03 -3.57 52.47
N ASP A 62 -6.35 -3.42 52.59
CA ASP A 62 -7.33 -3.47 51.53
C ASP A 62 -7.07 -2.37 50.48
N VAL A 63 -6.82 -1.12 50.91
CA VAL A 63 -6.45 0.01 50.03
C VAL A 63 -5.13 -0.26 49.29
N LEU A 64 -4.17 -0.89 49.96
CA LEU A 64 -2.86 -1.19 49.40
C LEU A 64 -2.91 -2.30 48.34
N GLN A 65 -3.89 -3.21 48.41
CA GLN A 65 -4.11 -4.23 47.40
C GLN A 65 -4.79 -3.63 46.15
N TRP A 66 -5.70 -2.67 46.33
CA TRP A 66 -6.30 -1.91 45.23
C TRP A 66 -5.28 -1.13 44.40
N HIS A 67 -4.38 -0.36 45.04
CA HIS A 67 -3.33 0.36 44.31
C HIS A 67 -2.37 -0.57 43.55
N ARG A 68 -2.14 -1.79 44.04
CA ARG A 68 -1.36 -2.79 43.31
C ARG A 68 -2.07 -3.26 42.04
N TYR A 69 -3.40 -3.44 42.09
CA TYR A 69 -4.19 -3.76 40.90
C TYR A 69 -4.24 -2.60 39.91
N GLU A 70 -4.40 -1.38 40.39
CA GLU A 70 -4.37 -0.16 39.57
C GLU A 70 -3.04 -0.05 38.80
N ALA A 71 -1.90 -0.16 39.49
CA ALA A 71 -0.58 -0.11 38.86
C ALA A 71 -0.37 -1.24 37.81
N LEU A 72 -0.95 -2.43 38.05
CA LEU A 72 -0.92 -3.55 37.11
C LEU A 72 -1.77 -3.27 35.85
N LEU A 73 -2.95 -2.67 36.02
CA LEU A 73 -3.82 -2.26 34.93
C LEU A 73 -3.18 -1.15 34.10
N GLU A 74 -2.62 -0.13 34.73
CA GLU A 74 -1.91 0.96 34.05
C GLU A 74 -0.71 0.45 33.27
N GLY A 75 0.09 -0.44 33.86
CA GLY A 75 1.21 -1.07 33.17
C GLY A 75 0.77 -1.84 31.91
N ARG A 76 -0.37 -2.54 31.96
CA ARG A 76 -0.93 -3.24 30.80
C ARG A 76 -1.44 -2.27 29.73
N ILE A 77 -2.16 -1.23 30.13
CA ILE A 77 -2.65 -0.18 29.21
C ILE A 77 -1.47 0.44 28.47
N MET A 78 -0.42 0.87 29.18
CA MET A 78 0.77 1.46 28.58
C MET A 78 1.48 0.51 27.62
N GLN A 79 1.61 -0.78 27.97
CA GLN A 79 2.19 -1.78 27.07
C GLN A 79 1.38 -1.95 25.79
N GLN A 80 0.05 -1.93 25.91
CA GLN A 80 -0.86 -2.10 24.79
C GLN A 80 -0.86 -0.87 23.87
N GLU A 81 -0.84 0.33 24.45
CA GLU A 81 -0.64 1.58 23.71
C GLU A 81 0.69 1.58 22.95
N GLN A 82 1.78 1.16 23.60
CA GLN A 82 3.09 1.08 22.96
C GLN A 82 3.10 0.07 21.79
N ALA A 83 2.43 -1.09 21.96
CA ALA A 83 2.31 -2.08 20.89
C ALA A 83 1.51 -1.55 19.69
N VAL A 84 0.43 -0.80 19.93
CA VAL A 84 -0.34 -0.14 18.88
C VAL A 84 0.54 0.85 18.11
N VAL A 85 1.28 1.72 18.81
CA VAL A 85 2.18 2.70 18.17
C VAL A 85 3.23 2.01 17.30
N THR A 86 3.83 0.92 17.79
CA THR A 86 4.80 0.13 17.02
C THR A 86 4.17 -0.47 15.75
N LEU A 87 3.00 -1.10 15.87
CA LEU A 87 2.29 -1.68 14.72
C LEU A 87 1.91 -0.62 13.69
N GLU A 88 1.43 0.54 14.11
CA GLU A 88 1.15 1.66 13.21
C GLU A 88 2.40 2.14 12.46
N GLY A 89 3.55 2.19 13.15
CA GLY A 89 4.84 2.52 12.57
C GLY A 89 5.30 1.53 11.50
N GLU A 90 5.27 0.23 11.80
CA GLU A 90 5.66 -0.82 10.85
C GLU A 90 4.77 -0.83 9.61
N LEU A 91 3.47 -0.64 9.82
CA LEU A 91 2.48 -0.58 8.77
C LEU A 91 2.67 0.62 7.85
N LYS A 92 2.96 1.81 8.41
CA LYS A 92 3.29 3.00 7.63
C LYS A 92 4.50 2.76 6.72
N ILE A 93 5.57 2.14 7.25
CA ILE A 93 6.76 1.78 6.48
C ILE A 93 6.41 0.80 5.34
N ALA A 94 5.57 -0.20 5.61
CA ALA A 94 5.15 -1.17 4.60
C ALA A 94 4.33 -0.53 3.47
N VAL A 95 3.43 0.41 3.80
CA VAL A 95 2.64 1.17 2.82
C VAL A 95 3.55 2.05 1.96
N GLU A 96 4.49 2.78 2.57
CA GLU A 96 5.44 3.63 1.83
C GLU A 96 6.32 2.82 0.86
N LYS A 97 6.81 1.66 1.29
CA LYS A 97 7.56 0.73 0.41
C LYS A 97 6.72 0.26 -0.77
N THR A 98 5.46 -0.09 -0.52
CA THR A 98 4.54 -0.56 -1.57
C THR A 98 4.22 0.55 -2.57
N LYS A 99 3.97 1.77 -2.08
CA LYS A 99 3.74 2.95 -2.92
C LYS A 99 4.94 3.28 -3.80
N SER A 100 6.16 3.20 -3.26
CA SER A 100 7.39 3.41 -4.03
C SER A 100 7.55 2.38 -5.15
N ALA A 101 7.32 1.10 -4.86
CA ALA A 101 7.37 0.03 -5.87
C ALA A 101 6.31 0.24 -6.97
N TYR A 102 5.10 0.66 -6.61
CA TYR A 102 4.05 0.99 -7.56
C TYR A 102 4.46 2.13 -8.50
N GLN A 103 4.97 3.24 -7.95
CA GLN A 103 5.44 4.38 -8.75
C GLN A 103 6.58 4.00 -9.70
N GLN A 104 7.49 3.13 -9.25
CA GLN A 104 8.56 2.62 -10.10
C GLN A 104 8.00 1.77 -11.25
N SER A 105 7.02 0.91 -10.98
CA SER A 105 6.33 0.14 -12.01
C SER A 105 5.61 1.04 -13.03
N GLU A 106 4.98 2.13 -12.58
CA GLU A 106 4.36 3.09 -13.50
C GLU A 106 5.37 3.78 -14.42
N LYS A 107 6.54 4.18 -13.90
CA LYS A 107 7.61 4.76 -14.72
C LYS A 107 8.07 3.78 -15.81
N TRP A 108 8.23 2.50 -15.45
CA TRP A 108 8.59 1.45 -16.41
C TRP A 108 7.50 1.23 -17.48
N ASN A 109 6.22 1.22 -17.09
CA ASN A 109 5.11 1.12 -18.04
C ASN A 109 5.14 2.28 -19.07
N ARG A 110 5.26 3.53 -18.61
CA ARG A 110 5.30 4.70 -19.50
C ARG A 110 6.52 4.69 -20.42
N PHE A 111 7.66 4.23 -19.91
CA PHE A 111 8.86 4.06 -20.73
C PHE A 111 8.64 3.01 -21.83
N GLU A 112 8.03 1.87 -21.50
CA GLU A 112 7.72 0.83 -22.47
C GLU A 112 6.74 1.31 -23.54
N GLU A 113 5.68 2.04 -23.17
CA GLU A 113 4.73 2.65 -24.10
C GLU A 113 5.44 3.58 -25.11
N ARG A 114 6.40 4.38 -24.65
CA ARG A 114 7.22 5.24 -25.53
C ARG A 114 8.09 4.42 -26.48
N VAL A 115 8.72 3.35 -26.00
CA VAL A 115 9.54 2.47 -26.85
C VAL A 115 8.68 1.82 -27.94
N GLN A 116 7.49 1.33 -27.60
CA GLN A 116 6.57 0.75 -28.57
C GLN A 116 6.11 1.76 -29.62
N ALA A 117 5.78 2.99 -29.20
CA ALA A 117 5.43 4.05 -30.13
C ALA A 117 6.58 4.38 -31.09
N MET A 118 7.83 4.37 -30.60
CA MET A 118 9.02 4.55 -31.45
C MET A 118 9.23 3.38 -32.42
N GLU A 119 9.07 2.13 -31.97
CA GLU A 119 9.17 0.94 -32.83
C GLU A 119 8.10 0.96 -33.94
N GLN A 120 6.88 1.36 -33.62
CA GLN A 120 5.79 1.48 -34.61
C GLN A 120 6.13 2.55 -35.65
N ARG A 121 6.54 3.74 -35.23
CA ARG A 121 6.97 4.81 -36.14
C ARG A 121 8.13 4.39 -37.03
N GLN A 122 9.09 3.63 -36.48
CA GLN A 122 10.22 3.14 -37.25
C GLN A 122 9.76 2.13 -38.31
N LYS A 123 8.91 1.17 -37.95
CA LYS A 123 8.34 0.21 -38.90
C LYS A 123 7.56 0.89 -40.01
N GLU A 124 6.79 1.91 -39.68
CA GLU A 124 6.01 2.69 -40.65
C GLU A 124 6.92 3.46 -41.62
N ARG A 125 7.97 4.12 -41.10
CA ARG A 125 8.99 4.78 -41.94
C ARG A 125 9.71 3.81 -42.86
N THR A 126 10.13 2.65 -42.36
CA THR A 126 10.77 1.62 -43.17
C THR A 126 9.82 1.10 -44.25
N ARG A 127 8.55 0.86 -43.91
CA ARG A 127 7.54 0.42 -44.89
C ARG A 127 7.32 1.46 -45.99
N MET A 128 7.23 2.75 -45.63
CA MET A 128 7.11 3.83 -46.62
C MET A 128 8.34 3.89 -47.53
N ALA A 129 9.56 3.87 -46.97
CA ALA A 129 10.78 3.88 -47.76
C ALA A 129 10.87 2.71 -48.75
N VAL A 130 10.52 1.49 -48.32
CA VAL A 130 10.47 0.31 -49.19
C VAL A 130 9.44 0.48 -50.31
N ASN A 131 8.25 1.02 -50.00
CA ASN A 131 7.22 1.27 -51.01
C ASN A 131 7.65 2.34 -52.02
N ASP A 132 8.31 3.41 -51.57
CA ASP A 132 8.82 4.48 -52.42
C ASP A 132 9.92 3.96 -53.36
N GLU A 133 10.85 3.14 -52.85
CA GLU A 133 11.88 2.47 -53.66
C GLU A 133 11.28 1.50 -54.69
N LEU A 134 10.27 0.71 -54.29
CA LEU A 134 9.55 -0.18 -55.21
C LEU A 134 8.86 0.60 -56.33
N ALA A 135 8.19 1.72 -56.00
CA ALA A 135 7.53 2.57 -56.99
C ALA A 135 8.53 3.22 -57.96
N LEU A 136 9.70 3.66 -57.45
CA LEU A 136 10.79 4.18 -58.29
C LEU A 136 11.34 3.11 -59.23
N ASN A 137 11.55 1.89 -58.74
CA ASN A 137 12.05 0.78 -59.56
C ASN A 137 11.02 0.33 -60.60
N GLN A 138 9.72 0.26 -60.27
CA GLN A 138 8.66 -0.05 -61.23
C GLN A 138 8.60 0.99 -62.36
N LYS A 139 8.76 2.28 -62.05
CA LYS A 139 8.85 3.33 -63.07
C LYS A 139 10.07 3.17 -63.96
N ARG A 140 11.24 2.80 -63.41
CA ARG A 140 12.45 2.57 -64.22
C ARG A 140 12.28 1.38 -65.17
N VAL A 141 11.80 0.26 -64.67
CA VAL A 141 11.59 -0.96 -65.49
C VAL A 141 10.49 -0.77 -66.54
N GLY A 142 9.47 0.06 -66.25
CA GLY A 142 8.41 0.38 -67.23
C GLY A 142 8.84 1.32 -68.35
N VAL A 143 9.93 2.09 -68.18
CA VAL A 143 10.48 2.97 -69.22
C VAL A 143 11.36 2.19 -70.21
N ASP A 144 11.91 1.05 -69.80
CA ASP A 144 12.76 0.18 -70.64
C ASP A 144 11.96 -0.75 -71.60
N HIS A 145 10.62 -0.60 -71.66
CA HIS A 145 9.73 -1.42 -72.51
C HIS A 145 8.95 -0.64 -73.58
N GLU A 146 9.27 0.64 -73.79
CA GLU A 146 8.64 1.51 -74.81
C GLU A 146 9.60 1.97 -75.93
N GLU A 147 10.72 1.29 -76.17
CA GLU A 147 11.54 1.44 -77.39
C GLU A 147 11.29 0.30 -78.39
#